data_AF-A0A970NTI8-F1
#
_entry.id   AF-A0A970NTI8-F1
#
_cell.length_a   1.000
_cell.length_b   1.000
_cell.length_c   1.000
_cell.angle_alpha   90.00
_cell.angle_beta   90.00
_cell.angle_gamma   90.00
#
_symmetry.space_group_name_H-M   'P 1'
#
loop_
_entity.id
_entity.type
_entity.pdbx_description
1 polymer ?
#
loop_
_entity_poly.entity_id
_entity_poly.type
_entity_poly.pdbx_seq_one_letter_code
_entity_poly.pdbx_strand_id
1 'polypeptide(L)'
;MNTKANYFLKMSLVSGSLAGIVLGIYQISPFSNLMWPIFIGLGVTFASGAELEKTPNYLFCMISGVLWALLYLKMDGFLRLLGLNVGVVTGICTLLITFVVCVTHLILLAETWLNVVPLVFAGLTVTFSQGGQNLIGVIVGLACGILIAVAIEPVTNLLVNKKELEKIQK
;
A
#
# COMPACT_ATOMS: atom_id res chain seq x y z
N MET A 1 19.10 22.15 18.64
CA MET A 1 18.68 20.83 18.11
C MET A 1 19.62 20.45 16.97
N ASN A 2 20.12 19.20 16.90
CA ASN A 2 20.99 18.76 15.79
C ASN A 2 20.23 18.89 14.45
N THR A 3 20.90 19.28 13.35
CA THR A 3 20.32 19.43 12.00
C THR A 3 19.50 18.22 11.57
N LYS A 4 19.93 16.98 11.90
CA LYS A 4 19.15 15.76 11.65
C LYS A 4 17.83 15.74 12.44
N ALA A 5 17.86 16.08 13.72
CA ALA A 5 16.67 16.16 14.55
C ALA A 5 15.71 17.27 14.08
N ASN A 6 16.22 18.40 13.57
CA ASN A 6 15.41 19.44 12.94
C ASN A 6 14.71 18.96 11.67
N TYR A 7 15.42 18.22 10.82
CA TYR A 7 14.84 17.64 9.62
C TYR A 7 13.75 16.62 9.96
N PHE A 8 14.03 15.69 10.86
CA PHE A 8 13.03 14.70 11.28
C PHE A 8 11.82 15.33 11.96
N LEU A 9 11.99 16.42 12.71
CA LEU A 9 10.86 17.18 13.24
C LEU A 9 9.99 17.76 12.13
N LYS A 10 10.58 18.40 11.12
CA LYS A 10 9.85 18.91 9.94
C LYS A 10 9.17 17.79 9.17
N MET A 11 9.86 16.67 8.95
CA MET A 11 9.30 15.50 8.28
C MET A 11 8.13 14.91 9.06
N SER A 12 8.22 14.88 10.40
CA SER A 12 7.15 14.41 11.27
C SER A 12 5.94 15.33 11.22
N LEU A 13 6.16 16.66 11.20
CA LEU A 13 5.10 17.65 11.02
C LEU A 13 4.41 17.48 9.66
N VAL A 14 5.17 17.36 8.57
CA VAL A 14 4.63 17.12 7.23
C VAL A 14 3.84 15.81 7.18
N SER A 15 4.38 14.73 7.74
CA SER A 15 3.72 13.42 7.80
C SER A 15 2.39 13.50 8.53
N GLY A 16 2.38 14.11 9.72
CA GLY A 16 1.17 14.29 10.53
C GLY A 16 0.14 15.19 9.85
N SER A 17 0.58 16.28 9.22
CA SER A 17 -0.31 17.19 8.49
C SER A 17 -0.94 16.55 7.26
N LEU A 18 -0.14 15.91 6.40
CA LEU A 18 -0.66 15.25 5.19
C LEU A 18 -1.61 14.11 5.56
N ALA A 19 -1.23 13.25 6.52
CA ALA A 19 -2.10 12.19 7.00
C ALA A 19 -3.39 12.77 7.60
N GLY A 20 -3.30 13.74 8.52
CA GLY A 20 -4.47 14.34 9.16
C GLY A 20 -5.46 14.99 8.19
N ILE A 21 -4.95 15.74 7.20
CA ILE A 21 -5.79 16.37 6.16
C ILE A 21 -6.48 15.31 5.31
N VAL A 22 -5.74 14.34 4.79
CA VAL A 22 -6.30 13.31 3.91
C VAL A 22 -7.30 12.43 4.65
N LEU A 23 -7.00 12.02 5.88
CA LEU A 23 -7.93 11.26 6.72
C LEU A 23 -9.20 12.08 7.02
N GLY A 24 -9.07 13.36 7.36
CA GLY A 24 -10.21 14.24 7.60
C GLY A 24 -11.13 14.36 6.38
N ILE A 25 -10.56 14.51 5.18
CA ILE A 25 -11.31 14.51 3.91
C ILE A 25 -11.95 13.13 3.67
N TYR A 26 -11.22 12.06 3.91
CA TYR A 26 -11.72 10.70 3.73
C TYR A 26 -12.90 10.39 4.66
N GLN A 27 -12.91 10.94 5.87
CA GLN A 27 -13.98 10.76 6.86
C GLN A 27 -15.31 11.40 6.46
N ILE A 28 -15.30 12.43 5.62
CA ILE A 28 -16.53 13.04 5.08
C ILE A 28 -16.95 12.44 3.73
N SER A 29 -16.20 11.46 3.23
CA SER A 29 -16.52 10.73 1.99
C SER A 29 -17.51 9.59 2.24
N PRO A 30 -18.10 8.98 1.18
CA PRO A 30 -18.92 7.77 1.30
C PRO A 30 -18.19 6.54 1.87
N PHE A 31 -16.87 6.59 2.04
CA PHE A 31 -16.02 5.50 2.52
C PHE A 31 -15.54 5.71 3.96
N SER A 32 -16.18 6.58 4.73
CA SER A 32 -15.76 6.98 6.09
C SER A 32 -15.53 5.83 7.08
N ASN A 33 -16.11 4.65 6.84
CA ASN A 33 -15.90 3.42 7.60
C ASN A 33 -14.61 2.64 7.23
N LEU A 34 -13.89 3.08 6.19
CA LEU A 34 -12.73 2.40 5.62
C LEU A 34 -11.48 3.27 5.66
N MET A 35 -11.20 3.90 6.81
CA MET A 35 -10.02 4.74 6.99
C MET A 35 -8.71 3.93 7.08
N TRP A 36 -8.79 2.73 7.65
CA TRP A 36 -7.62 1.89 7.96
C TRP A 36 -6.76 1.43 6.75
N PRO A 37 -7.29 1.24 5.51
CA PRO A 37 -6.46 0.96 4.33
C PRO A 37 -5.46 2.09 4.02
N ILE A 38 -5.74 3.33 4.42
CA ILE A 38 -4.79 4.44 4.27
C ILE A 38 -3.51 4.15 5.06
N PHE A 39 -3.62 3.62 6.27
CA PHE A 39 -2.46 3.25 7.08
C PHE A 39 -1.69 2.04 6.53
N ILE A 40 -2.39 1.09 5.89
CA ILE A 40 -1.74 -0.02 5.18
C ILE A 40 -0.93 0.52 4.00
N GLY A 41 -1.52 1.40 3.19
CA GLY A 41 -0.85 2.02 2.05
C GLY A 41 0.38 2.81 2.49
N LEU A 42 0.24 3.62 3.55
CA LEU A 42 1.33 4.39 4.14
C LEU A 42 2.46 3.48 4.63
N GLY A 43 2.15 2.52 5.50
CA GLY A 43 3.13 1.66 6.16
C GLY A 43 3.88 0.77 5.18
N VAL A 44 3.17 0.15 4.23
CA VAL A 44 3.81 -0.74 3.24
C VAL A 44 4.66 0.05 2.25
N THR A 45 4.24 1.26 1.86
CA THR A 45 5.04 2.12 0.98
C THR A 45 6.33 2.58 1.65
N PHE A 46 6.28 2.93 2.94
CA PHE A 46 7.49 3.20 3.73
C PHE A 46 8.40 1.97 3.83
N ALA A 47 7.84 0.80 4.12
CA ALA A 47 8.61 -0.45 4.15
C ALA A 47 9.26 -0.78 2.79
N SER A 48 8.72 -0.24 1.70
CA SER A 48 9.20 -0.43 0.33
C SER A 48 10.15 0.68 -0.16
N GLY A 49 10.45 1.69 0.66
CA GLY A 49 11.38 2.78 0.31
C GLY A 49 10.77 4.03 -0.31
N ALA A 50 9.44 4.18 -0.37
CA ALA A 50 8.68 5.41 -0.68
C ALA A 50 9.27 6.40 -1.73
N GLU A 51 9.86 5.91 -2.81
CA GLU A 51 10.40 6.75 -3.90
C GLU A 51 9.29 7.38 -4.76
N LEU A 52 9.33 8.71 -4.97
CA LEU A 52 8.33 9.43 -5.77
C LEU A 52 8.26 8.92 -7.22
N GLU A 53 9.39 8.60 -7.84
CA GLU A 53 9.46 8.12 -9.23
C GLU A 53 8.78 6.75 -9.42
N LYS A 54 8.73 5.94 -8.36
CA LYS A 54 8.07 4.61 -8.35
C LYS A 54 6.59 4.66 -7.98
N THR A 55 6.00 5.85 -7.84
CA THR A 55 4.56 6.01 -7.55
C THR A 55 3.67 5.21 -8.50
N PRO A 56 3.88 5.20 -9.83
CA PRO A 56 3.11 4.35 -10.73
C PRO A 56 3.22 2.88 -10.35
N ASN A 57 4.42 2.39 -10.05
CA ASN A 57 4.65 1.00 -9.67
C ASN A 57 3.84 0.63 -8.42
N TYR A 58 3.85 1.48 -7.39
CA TYR A 58 3.10 1.24 -6.15
C TYR A 58 1.59 1.14 -6.41
N LEU A 59 1.03 2.05 -7.22
CA LEU A 59 -0.39 2.06 -7.54
C LEU A 59 -0.80 0.86 -8.40
N PHE A 60 -0.04 0.53 -9.45
CA PHE A 60 -0.33 -0.62 -10.30
C PHE A 60 -0.16 -1.96 -9.57
N CYS A 61 0.88 -2.11 -8.73
CA CYS A 61 1.06 -3.29 -7.89
C CYS A 61 -0.11 -3.46 -6.90
N MET A 62 -0.53 -2.37 -6.27
CA MET A 62 -1.68 -2.37 -5.35
C MET A 62 -2.97 -2.83 -6.06
N ILE A 63 -3.26 -2.29 -7.24
CA ILE A 63 -4.42 -2.71 -8.04
C ILE A 63 -4.31 -4.19 -8.44
N SER A 64 -3.12 -4.64 -8.85
CA SER A 64 -2.88 -6.04 -9.17
C SER A 64 -3.15 -6.95 -7.96
N GLY A 65 -2.77 -6.51 -6.76
CA GLY A 65 -3.11 -7.19 -5.50
C GLY A 65 -4.61 -7.38 -5.29
N VAL A 66 -5.42 -6.35 -5.59
CA VAL A 66 -6.89 -6.46 -5.53
C VAL A 66 -7.39 -7.54 -6.50
N LEU A 67 -6.87 -7.58 -7.72
CA LEU A 67 -7.25 -8.60 -8.72
C LEU A 67 -6.88 -10.02 -8.26
N TRP A 68 -5.69 -10.20 -7.69
CA TRP A 68 -5.26 -11.48 -7.13
C TRP A 68 -6.13 -11.94 -5.96
N ALA A 69 -6.56 -11.02 -5.08
CA ALA A 69 -7.50 -11.36 -4.02
C ALA A 69 -8.88 -11.75 -4.54
N LEU A 70 -9.39 -11.10 -5.59
CA LEU A 70 -10.66 -11.51 -6.20
C LEU A 70 -10.55 -12.92 -6.82
N LEU A 71 -9.41 -13.25 -7.43
CA LEU A 71 -9.16 -14.61 -7.92
C LEU A 71 -9.10 -15.62 -6.78
N TYR A 72 -8.40 -15.29 -5.70
CA TYR A 72 -8.37 -16.10 -4.48
C TYR A 72 -9.79 -16.37 -3.97
N LEU A 73 -10.63 -15.35 -3.84
CA LEU A 73 -11.99 -15.47 -3.29
C LEU A 73 -12.89 -16.34 -4.17
N LYS A 74 -12.72 -16.27 -5.50
CA LYS A 74 -13.42 -17.17 -6.43
C LYS A 74 -12.98 -18.63 -6.25
N MET A 75 -11.68 -18.87 -6.11
CA MET A 75 -11.14 -20.21 -5.89
C MET A 75 -11.58 -20.77 -4.53
N ASP A 76 -11.56 -19.95 -3.48
CA ASP A 76 -12.05 -20.31 -2.15
C ASP A 76 -13.53 -20.72 -2.19
N GLY A 77 -14.38 -19.91 -2.83
CA GLY A 77 -15.80 -20.24 -3.02
C GLY A 77 -16.00 -21.55 -3.80
N PHE A 78 -15.26 -21.75 -4.89
CA PHE A 78 -15.35 -22.98 -5.69
C PHE A 78 -14.94 -24.22 -4.89
N LEU A 79 -13.81 -24.18 -4.17
CA LEU A 79 -13.33 -25.33 -3.39
C LEU A 79 -14.26 -25.65 -2.20
N ARG A 80 -14.91 -24.65 -1.60
CA ARG A 80 -15.94 -24.87 -0.58
C ARG A 80 -17.18 -25.56 -1.15
N LEU A 81 -17.58 -25.25 -2.39
CA LEU A 81 -18.69 -25.95 -3.06
C LEU A 81 -18.41 -27.43 -3.29
N LEU A 82 -17.13 -27.83 -3.37
CA LEU A 82 -16.72 -29.23 -3.43
C LEU A 82 -16.73 -29.94 -2.06
N GLY A 83 -17.19 -29.27 -1.01
CA GLY A 83 -17.30 -29.83 0.34
C GLY A 83 -15.98 -29.88 1.11
N LEU A 84 -14.93 -29.19 0.64
CA LEU A 84 -13.66 -29.10 1.37
C LEU A 84 -13.81 -28.22 2.62
N ASN A 85 -13.15 -28.63 3.72
CA ASN A 85 -13.18 -27.85 4.95
C ASN A 85 -12.38 -26.54 4.84
N VAL A 86 -12.72 -25.58 5.70
CA VAL A 86 -12.14 -24.22 5.68
C VAL A 86 -10.62 -24.22 5.73
N GLY A 87 -10.01 -25.05 6.57
CA GLY A 87 -8.55 -25.08 6.73
C GLY A 87 -7.84 -25.58 5.48
N VAL A 88 -8.36 -26.62 4.83
CA VAL A 88 -7.83 -27.15 3.57
C VAL A 88 -7.99 -26.14 2.45
N VAL A 89 -9.17 -25.52 2.33
CA VAL A 89 -9.42 -24.48 1.31
C VAL A 89 -8.45 -23.32 1.48
N THR A 90 -8.33 -22.76 2.69
CA THR A 90 -7.40 -21.66 2.96
C THR A 90 -5.96 -22.06 2.65
N GLY A 91 -5.51 -23.25 3.08
CA GLY A 91 -4.17 -23.74 2.79
C GLY A 91 -3.87 -23.82 1.29
N ILE A 92 -4.77 -24.45 0.52
CA ILE A 92 -4.61 -24.58 -0.94
C ILE A 92 -4.63 -23.21 -1.61
N CYS A 93 -5.62 -22.37 -1.29
CA CYS A 93 -5.77 -21.08 -1.93
C CYS A 93 -4.58 -20.17 -1.65
N THR A 94 -4.13 -20.10 -0.40
CA THR A 94 -2.99 -19.26 -0.01
C THR A 94 -1.72 -19.75 -0.68
N LEU A 95 -1.47 -21.07 -0.68
CA LEU A 95 -0.28 -21.64 -1.32
C LEU A 95 -0.24 -21.30 -2.81
N LEU A 96 -1.32 -21.60 -3.54
CA LEU A 96 -1.35 -21.40 -4.99
C LEU A 96 -1.27 -19.93 -5.37
N ILE A 97 -2.08 -19.06 -4.76
CA ILE A 97 -2.09 -17.64 -5.09
C ILE A 97 -0.77 -16.98 -4.70
N THR A 98 -0.24 -17.27 -3.52
CA THR A 98 1.06 -16.70 -3.08
C THR A 98 2.18 -17.14 -4.00
N PHE A 99 2.25 -18.43 -4.35
CA PHE A 99 3.26 -18.94 -5.27
C PHE A 99 3.20 -18.25 -6.62
N VAL A 100 2.00 -18.18 -7.23
CA VAL A 100 1.82 -17.56 -8.55
C VAL A 100 2.10 -16.05 -8.50
N VAL A 101 1.67 -15.35 -7.46
CA VAL A 101 1.99 -13.93 -7.25
C VAL A 101 3.50 -13.72 -7.19
N CYS A 102 4.20 -14.50 -6.37
CA CYS A 102 5.65 -14.38 -6.22
C CYS A 102 6.37 -14.66 -7.54
N VAL A 103 6.05 -15.75 -8.25
CA VAL A 103 6.66 -16.03 -9.56
C VAL A 103 6.36 -14.91 -10.56
N THR A 104 5.11 -14.44 -10.61
CA THR A 104 4.70 -13.42 -11.57
C THR A 104 5.40 -12.09 -11.32
N HIS A 105 5.41 -11.61 -10.07
CA HIS A 105 5.89 -10.26 -9.76
C HIS A 105 7.39 -10.18 -9.42
N LEU A 106 8.00 -11.25 -8.88
CA LEU A 106 9.45 -11.27 -8.59
C LEU A 106 10.30 -11.73 -9.78
N ILE A 107 9.72 -12.49 -10.72
CA ILE A 107 10.49 -13.08 -11.83
C ILE A 107 9.98 -12.54 -13.16
N LEU A 108 8.71 -12.78 -13.51
CA LEU A 108 8.21 -12.48 -14.86
C LEU A 108 8.05 -10.96 -15.11
N LEU A 109 7.67 -10.22 -14.07
CA LEU A 109 7.33 -8.80 -14.14
C LEU A 109 8.34 -7.91 -13.40
N ALA A 110 9.50 -8.44 -13.01
CA ALA A 110 10.52 -7.76 -12.21
C ALA A 110 11.01 -6.43 -12.83
N GLU A 111 11.07 -6.38 -14.16
CA GLU A 111 11.52 -5.21 -14.93
C GLU A 111 10.37 -4.30 -15.40
N THR A 112 9.16 -4.49 -14.87
CA THR A 112 7.96 -3.72 -15.23
C THR A 112 7.47 -2.88 -14.06
N TRP A 113 6.38 -2.12 -14.25
CA TRP A 113 5.72 -1.39 -13.15
C TRP A 113 5.09 -2.31 -12.10
N LEU A 114 4.96 -3.60 -12.37
CA LEU A 114 4.35 -4.58 -11.46
C LEU A 114 5.39 -5.28 -10.56
N ASN A 115 6.49 -4.62 -10.22
CA ASN A 115 7.62 -5.22 -9.51
C ASN A 115 7.70 -4.94 -8.00
N VAL A 116 6.69 -4.28 -7.42
CA VAL A 116 6.67 -3.95 -5.98
C VAL A 116 5.75 -4.89 -5.23
N VAL A 117 6.25 -6.10 -4.98
CA VAL A 117 5.51 -7.20 -4.36
C VAL A 117 4.85 -6.86 -3.01
N PRO A 118 5.48 -6.09 -2.09
CA PRO A 118 4.80 -5.69 -0.86
C PRO A 118 3.46 -4.98 -1.12
N LEU A 119 3.36 -4.16 -2.17
CA LEU A 119 2.13 -3.45 -2.51
C LEU A 119 1.08 -4.38 -3.16
N VAL A 120 1.51 -5.43 -3.85
CA VAL A 120 0.60 -6.51 -4.28
C VAL A 120 -0.06 -7.15 -3.06
N PHE A 121 0.73 -7.52 -2.04
CA PHE A 121 0.19 -8.07 -0.80
C PHE A 121 -0.65 -7.08 0.01
N ALA A 122 -0.37 -5.78 -0.05
CA ALA A 122 -1.23 -4.75 0.52
C ALA A 122 -2.63 -4.76 -0.13
N GLY A 123 -2.69 -4.78 -1.46
CA GLY A 123 -3.95 -4.91 -2.21
C GLY A 123 -4.72 -6.18 -1.87
N LEU A 124 -4.02 -7.32 -1.75
CA LEU A 124 -4.63 -8.58 -1.32
C LEU A 124 -5.26 -8.46 0.07
N THR A 125 -4.47 -7.99 1.03
CA THR A 125 -4.85 -7.90 2.44
C THR A 125 -6.09 -7.03 2.63
N VAL A 126 -6.14 -5.86 1.98
CA VAL A 126 -7.29 -4.98 2.15
C VAL A 126 -8.56 -5.53 1.51
N THR A 127 -8.42 -6.23 0.38
CA THR A 127 -9.54 -6.87 -0.30
C THR A 127 -10.12 -8.01 0.53
N PHE A 128 -9.26 -8.81 1.17
CA PHE A 128 -9.68 -9.89 2.06
C PHE A 128 -10.43 -9.39 3.29
N SER A 129 -9.99 -8.29 3.88
CA SER A 129 -10.68 -7.71 5.04
C SER A 129 -12.14 -7.33 4.76
N GLN A 130 -12.47 -7.08 3.49
CA GLN A 130 -13.82 -6.71 3.03
C GLN A 130 -14.54 -7.87 2.34
N GLY A 131 -13.95 -9.07 2.29
CA GLY A 131 -14.51 -10.19 1.55
C GLY A 131 -14.75 -9.89 0.06
N GLY A 132 -13.94 -9.02 -0.54
CA GLY A 132 -14.12 -8.56 -1.92
C GLY A 132 -15.20 -7.51 -2.13
N GLN A 133 -15.79 -6.95 -1.07
CA GLN A 133 -16.74 -5.85 -1.12
C GLN A 133 -16.04 -4.49 -0.98
N ASN A 134 -16.79 -3.39 -1.18
CA ASN A 134 -16.31 -2.01 -1.01
C ASN A 134 -14.98 -1.70 -1.72
N LEU A 135 -14.75 -2.31 -2.89
CA LEU A 135 -13.46 -2.27 -3.59
C LEU A 135 -12.99 -0.85 -3.88
N ILE A 136 -13.91 0.04 -4.25
CA ILE A 136 -13.59 1.44 -4.53
C ILE A 136 -13.03 2.11 -3.26
N GLY A 137 -13.67 1.90 -2.11
CA GLY A 137 -13.22 2.47 -0.84
C GLY A 137 -11.82 2.00 -0.46
N VAL A 138 -11.55 0.69 -0.53
CA VAL A 138 -10.22 0.15 -0.19
C VAL A 138 -9.14 0.55 -1.18
N ILE A 139 -9.44 0.63 -2.48
CA ILE A 139 -8.49 1.09 -3.51
C ILE A 139 -8.15 2.57 -3.29
N VAL A 140 -9.17 3.42 -3.09
CA VAL A 140 -8.96 4.85 -2.83
C VAL A 140 -8.22 5.05 -1.53
N GLY A 141 -8.57 4.30 -0.48
CA GLY A 141 -7.88 4.35 0.82
C GLY A 141 -6.40 3.98 0.70
N LEU A 142 -6.09 2.84 0.07
CA LEU A 142 -4.70 2.46 -0.20
C LEU A 142 -3.96 3.50 -1.04
N ALA A 143 -4.58 4.00 -2.11
CA ALA A 143 -3.99 5.01 -2.97
C ALA A 143 -3.66 6.28 -2.19
N CYS A 144 -4.57 6.76 -1.35
CA CYS A 144 -4.32 7.88 -0.44
C CYS A 144 -3.11 7.62 0.46
N GLY A 145 -3.00 6.44 1.06
CA GLY A 145 -1.86 6.05 1.89
C GLY A 145 -0.52 6.08 1.15
N ILE A 146 -0.50 5.50 -0.06
CA ILE A 146 0.67 5.49 -0.95
C ILE A 146 1.07 6.92 -1.32
N LEU A 147 0.10 7.74 -1.73
CA LEU A 147 0.34 9.13 -2.15
C LEU A 147 0.85 10.00 -1.01
N ILE A 148 0.36 9.80 0.23
CA ILE A 148 0.90 10.46 1.41
C ILE A 148 2.37 10.04 1.61
N ALA A 149 2.65 8.73 1.60
CA ALA A 149 4.01 8.22 1.84
C ALA A 149 5.04 8.83 0.88
N VAL A 150 4.75 8.86 -0.42
CA VAL A 150 5.67 9.38 -1.45
C VAL A 150 5.76 10.91 -1.45
N ALA A 151 4.75 11.61 -0.94
CA ALA A 151 4.73 13.08 -0.88
C ALA A 151 5.51 13.66 0.31
N ILE A 152 5.70 12.88 1.38
CA ILE A 152 6.30 13.37 2.63
C ILE A 152 7.71 13.92 2.41
N GLU A 153 8.60 13.17 1.75
CA GLU A 153 9.97 13.61 1.52
C GLU A 153 10.04 14.86 0.60
N PRO A 154 9.41 14.88 -0.59
CA PRO A 154 9.38 16.07 -1.44
C PRO A 154 8.86 17.31 -0.73
N VAL A 155 7.75 17.19 0.01
CA VAL A 155 7.16 18.32 0.75
C VAL A 155 8.07 18.77 1.89
N THR A 156 8.71 17.83 2.60
CA THR A 156 9.70 18.16 3.64
C THR A 156 10.88 18.92 3.06
N ASN A 157 11.38 18.50 1.90
CA ASN A 157 12.51 19.13 1.22
C ASN A 157 12.20 20.57 0.78
N LEU A 158 10.94 20.89 0.47
CA LEU A 158 10.51 22.27 0.20
C LEU A 158 10.54 23.18 1.45
N LEU A 159 10.45 22.60 2.66
CA LEU A 159 10.44 23.33 3.94
C LEU A 159 11.84 23.40 4.60
N VAL A 160 12.85 22.84 3.96
CA VAL A 160 14.23 22.76 4.48
C VAL A 160 15.14 23.59 3.59
N ASN A 161 16.02 24.39 4.19
CA ASN A 161 16.97 25.20 3.42
C ASN A 161 17.99 24.30 2.72
N LYS A 162 18.43 24.69 1.51
CA LYS A 162 19.39 23.92 0.68
C LYS A 162 20.69 23.53 1.42
N LYS A 163 21.21 24.44 2.26
CA LYS A 163 22.39 24.19 3.13
C LYS A 163 22.17 23.15 4.23
N GLU A 164 20.93 22.97 4.70
CA GLU A 164 20.59 21.92 5.67
C GLU A 164 20.50 20.55 4.97
N LEU A 165 19.95 20.50 3.75
CA LEU A 165 19.86 19.28 2.93
C LEU A 165 21.25 18.71 2.60
N GLU A 166 22.18 19.55 2.14
CA GLU A 166 23.57 19.14 1.80
C GLU A 166 24.35 18.58 3.00
N LYS A 167 23.98 18.97 4.23
CA LYS A 167 24.60 18.46 5.47
C LYS A 167 24.01 17.14 5.95
N ILE A 168 22.82 16.78 5.47
CA ILE A 168 22.11 15.55 5.85
C ILE A 168 22.45 14.41 4.87
N GLN A 169 22.69 14.74 3.61
CA GLN A 169 23.03 13.80 2.53
C GLN A 169 24.52 13.41 2.45
N LYS A 170 25.38 14.05 3.27
CA LYS A 170 26.78 13.64 3.49
C LYS A 170 26.88 12.74 4.72
#